data_AF-A0A967SNR5-F1
#
_entry.id   AF-A0A967SNR5-F1
#
_cell.length_a   1.000
_cell.length_b   1.000
_cell.length_c   1.000
_cell.angle_alpha   90.00
_cell.angle_beta   90.00
_cell.angle_gamma   90.00
#
_symmetry.space_group_name_H-M   'P 1'
#
loop_
_entity.id
_entity.type
_entity.pdbx_description
1 polymer ?
#
loop_
_entity_poly.entity_id
_entity_poly.type
_entity_poly.pdbx_seq_one_letter_code
_entity_poly.pdbx_strand_id
1 'polypeptide(L)'
;EYLRAVERGTRSPDGDPGPEYWQQWADYVIEARVDEDAKTLTGSETIRYRNNAPGELPVLVLNLLQNYHAEGVERVRPAEVTGGMAIERVAVNGRELGATTSRDTPGWAVDGTLMYVV
;
A
#
# COMPACT_ATOMS: atom_id res chain seq x y z
N GLU A 1 22.06 17.52 -3.94
CA GLU A 1 21.00 16.96 -3.06
C GLU A 1 20.88 17.67 -1.71
N TYR A 2 21.82 17.58 -0.77
CA TYR A 2 21.68 18.20 0.57
C TYR A 2 21.34 19.71 0.57
N LEU A 3 22.17 20.53 -0.11
CA LEU A 3 21.97 21.99 -0.14
C LEU A 3 20.61 22.41 -0.73
N ARG A 4 20.07 21.62 -1.68
CA ARG A 4 18.74 21.87 -2.25
C ARG A 4 17.62 21.59 -1.25
N ALA A 5 17.79 20.61 -0.37
CA ALA A 5 16.80 20.32 0.68
C ALA A 5 16.80 21.41 1.76
N VAL A 6 17.97 21.96 2.09
CA VAL A 6 18.10 23.11 2.99
C VAL A 6 17.49 24.37 2.38
N GLU A 7 17.80 24.67 1.12
CA GLU A 7 17.22 25.81 0.39
C GLU A 7 15.69 25.72 0.28
N ARG A 8 15.15 24.51 0.08
CA ARG A 8 13.70 24.27 0.01
C ARG A 8 13.02 24.16 1.38
N GLY A 9 13.76 24.34 2.48
CA GLY A 9 13.21 24.28 3.82
C GLY A 9 12.73 22.90 4.27
N THR A 10 13.02 21.82 3.54
CA THR A 10 12.62 20.44 3.90
C THR A 10 13.62 19.76 4.83
N ARG A 11 14.79 20.37 5.04
CA ARG A 11 15.84 19.89 5.96
C ARG A 11 16.55 21.09 6.61
N SER A 12 16.90 21.00 7.89
CA SER A 12 17.74 22.01 8.56
C SER A 12 19.24 21.78 8.26
N PRO A 13 20.10 22.81 8.45
CA PRO A 13 21.56 22.65 8.35
C PRO A 13 22.15 21.61 9.30
N ASP A 14 21.46 21.29 10.40
CA ASP A 14 21.88 20.30 11.39
C ASP A 14 21.32 18.90 11.10
N GLY A 15 20.50 18.77 10.04
CA GLY A 15 20.01 17.49 9.54
C GLY A 15 18.61 17.10 9.99
N ASP A 16 18.00 17.90 10.85
CA ASP A 16 16.61 17.73 11.28
C ASP A 16 15.61 18.04 10.17
N PRO A 17 14.36 17.56 10.27
CA PRO A 17 13.26 18.04 9.46
C PRO A 17 13.16 19.57 9.47
N GLY A 18 13.11 20.18 8.28
CA GLY A 18 12.90 21.62 8.16
C GLY A 18 11.41 22.00 8.25
N PRO A 19 11.07 23.30 8.29
CA PRO A 19 9.68 23.76 8.41
C PRO A 19 8.73 23.29 7.29
N GLU A 20 9.26 23.08 6.08
CA GLU A 20 8.49 22.61 4.91
C GLU A 20 8.47 21.08 4.78
N TYR A 21 9.00 20.37 5.77
CA TYR A 21 8.98 18.92 5.79
C TYR A 21 7.60 18.38 6.15
N TRP A 22 7.15 17.37 5.41
CA TRP A 22 5.90 16.66 5.64
C TRP A 22 6.14 15.14 5.69
N GLN A 23 5.25 14.42 6.37
CA GLN A 23 5.24 12.96 6.45
C GLN A 23 3.82 12.45 6.31
N GLN A 24 3.62 11.37 5.56
CA GLN A 24 2.31 10.72 5.49
C GLN A 24 2.05 9.92 6.75
N TRP A 25 0.79 9.85 7.14
CA TRP A 25 0.35 9.01 8.25
C TRP A 25 -0.72 8.04 7.81
N ALA A 26 -0.64 6.81 8.32
CA ALA A 26 -1.62 5.78 8.08
C ALA A 26 -1.91 5.07 9.40
N ASP A 27 -3.18 5.04 9.79
CA ASP A 27 -3.66 4.29 10.94
C ASP A 27 -4.40 3.06 10.43
N TYR A 28 -4.13 1.90 11.04
CA TYR A 28 -4.62 0.61 10.58
C TYR A 28 -5.47 -0.05 11.65
N VAL A 29 -6.63 -0.56 11.25
CA VAL A 29 -7.44 -1.51 12.04
C VAL A 29 -7.53 -2.79 11.22
N ILE A 30 -6.96 -3.87 11.75
CA ILE A 30 -6.87 -5.16 11.07
C ILE A 30 -7.59 -6.20 11.94
N GLU A 31 -8.58 -6.85 11.34
CA GLU A 31 -9.26 -8.00 11.91
C GLU A 31 -8.93 -9.22 11.07
N ALA A 32 -8.37 -10.26 11.68
CA ALA A 32 -7.96 -11.46 10.96
C ALA A 32 -8.31 -12.74 11.71
N ARG A 33 -8.58 -13.80 10.96
CA ARG A 33 -8.85 -15.15 11.44
C ARG A 33 -7.94 -16.14 10.72
N VAL A 34 -7.29 -16.99 11.50
CA VAL A 34 -6.56 -18.16 11.00
C VAL A 34 -7.50 -19.37 11.02
N ASP A 35 -7.50 -20.12 9.93
CA ASP A 35 -8.11 -21.44 9.83
C ASP A 35 -6.99 -22.47 9.57
N GLU A 36 -6.66 -23.25 10.60
CA GLU A 36 -5.53 -24.20 10.55
C GLU A 36 -5.82 -25.40 9.65
N ASP A 37 -7.06 -25.89 9.66
CA ASP A 37 -7.49 -27.04 8.86
C ASP A 37 -7.49 -26.68 7.37
N ALA A 38 -8.02 -25.51 7.03
CA ALA A 38 -8.00 -25.00 5.66
C ALA A 38 -6.65 -24.39 5.26
N LYS A 39 -5.76 -24.11 6.22
CA LYS A 39 -4.50 -23.37 6.05
C LYS A 39 -4.71 -22.00 5.40
N THR A 40 -5.72 -21.28 5.85
CA THR A 40 -6.08 -19.96 5.32
C THR A 40 -6.02 -18.87 6.39
N LEU A 41 -5.67 -17.66 5.95
CA LEU A 41 -5.78 -16.43 6.72
C LEU A 41 -6.80 -15.54 6.01
N THR A 42 -7.89 -15.22 6.69
CA THR A 42 -8.91 -14.29 6.18
C THR A 42 -9.00 -13.07 7.08
N GLY A 43 -9.44 -11.94 6.55
CA GLY A 43 -9.52 -10.73 7.35
C GLY A 43 -10.06 -9.53 6.60
N SER A 44 -10.21 -8.44 7.35
CA SER A 44 -10.54 -7.13 6.82
C SER A 44 -9.63 -6.07 7.43
N GLU A 45 -9.35 -5.04 6.64
CA GLU A 45 -8.47 -3.95 7.02
C GLU A 45 -9.15 -2.62 6.72
N THR A 46 -9.12 -1.72 7.70
CA THR A 46 -9.50 -0.32 7.53
C THR A 46 -8.28 0.55 7.69
N ILE A 47 -7.96 1.33 6.65
CA ILE A 47 -6.83 2.25 6.63
C ILE A 47 -7.35 3.67 6.68
N ARG A 48 -6.95 4.44 7.69
CA ARG A 48 -7.11 5.89 7.70
C ARG A 48 -5.81 6.52 7.23
N TYR A 49 -5.78 6.90 5.96
CA TYR A 49 -4.63 7.59 5.36
C TYR A 49 -4.79 9.11 5.48
N ARG A 50 -3.72 9.80 5.88
CA ARG A 50 -3.63 11.26 5.97
C ARG A 50 -2.55 11.73 5.00
N ASN A 51 -2.99 12.36 3.91
CA ASN A 51 -2.10 13.03 2.97
C ASN A 51 -1.66 14.39 3.54
N ASN A 52 -0.45 14.46 4.10
CA ASN A 52 0.14 15.70 4.62
C ASN A 52 1.02 16.40 3.57
N ALA A 53 1.16 15.84 2.36
CA ALA A 53 1.88 16.50 1.29
C ALA A 53 1.10 17.74 0.80
N PRO A 54 1.80 18.79 0.33
CA PRO A 54 1.16 19.97 -0.27
C PRO A 54 0.37 19.68 -1.55
N GLY A 55 0.61 18.53 -2.19
CA GLY A 55 -0.04 18.12 -3.44
C GLY A 55 -1.08 17.02 -3.22
N GLU A 56 -1.96 16.86 -4.22
CA GLU A 56 -2.92 15.77 -4.25
C GLU A 56 -2.24 14.40 -4.42
N LEU A 57 -2.84 13.37 -3.84
CA LEU A 57 -2.41 11.98 -3.98
C LEU A 57 -3.48 11.23 -4.80
N PRO A 58 -3.34 11.14 -6.13
CA PRO A 58 -4.37 10.55 -7.00
C PRO A 58 -4.42 9.02 -6.93
N VAL A 59 -3.36 8.38 -6.44
CA VAL A 59 -3.26 6.91 -6.36
C VAL A 59 -2.66 6.52 -5.02
N LEU A 60 -3.35 5.62 -4.31
CA LEU A 60 -2.78 4.94 -3.15
C LEU A 60 -2.22 3.59 -3.58
N VAL A 61 -0.99 3.28 -3.18
CA VAL A 61 -0.34 1.99 -3.47
C VAL A 61 -0.14 1.22 -2.18
N LEU A 62 -0.63 -0.02 -2.15
CA LEU A 62 -0.48 -0.94 -1.03
C LEU A 62 0.44 -2.09 -1.40
N ASN A 63 1.22 -2.56 -0.44
CA ASN A 63 2.09 -3.72 -0.61
C ASN A 63 1.35 -5.00 -0.21
N LEU A 64 1.13 -5.88 -1.18
CA LEU A 64 0.61 -7.24 -0.98
C LEU A 64 1.79 -8.23 -0.94
N LEU A 65 2.61 -8.16 0.11
CA LEU A 65 3.86 -8.93 0.19
C LEU A 65 3.65 -10.45 0.11
N GLN A 66 2.50 -10.98 0.54
CA GLN A 66 2.20 -12.41 0.41
C GLN A 66 2.17 -12.87 -1.05
N ASN A 67 2.01 -11.97 -2.02
CA ASN A 67 2.07 -12.31 -3.44
C ASN A 67 3.49 -12.71 -3.89
N TYR A 68 4.55 -12.47 -3.09
CA TYR A 68 5.85 -13.12 -3.31
C TYR A 68 5.77 -14.65 -3.27
N HIS A 69 4.76 -15.19 -2.58
CA HIS A 69 4.50 -16.61 -2.50
C HIS A 69 3.51 -17.11 -3.57
N ALA A 70 3.04 -16.26 -4.49
CA ALA A 70 2.14 -16.67 -5.56
C ALA A 70 2.79 -17.66 -6.55
N GLU A 71 1.97 -18.49 -7.19
CA GLU A 71 2.41 -19.37 -8.28
C GLU A 71 3.12 -18.57 -9.39
N GLY A 72 4.12 -19.16 -10.03
CA GLY A 72 4.85 -18.55 -11.14
C GLY A 72 5.87 -17.46 -10.78
N VAL A 73 5.93 -17.00 -9.52
CA VAL A 73 6.96 -16.03 -9.09
C VAL A 73 8.33 -16.70 -9.01
N GLU A 74 9.34 -16.11 -9.67
CA GLU A 74 10.72 -16.59 -9.62
C GLU A 74 11.34 -16.38 -8.24
N ARG A 75 12.10 -17.38 -7.78
CA ARG A 75 12.69 -17.38 -6.44
C ARG A 75 14.12 -17.89 -6.49
N VAL A 76 15.01 -17.19 -5.79
CA VAL A 76 16.42 -17.59 -5.62
C VAL A 76 16.56 -18.70 -4.57
N ARG A 77 15.64 -18.76 -3.60
CA ARG A 77 15.62 -19.76 -2.53
C ARG A 77 14.28 -20.50 -2.53
N PRO A 78 14.26 -21.80 -2.16
CA PRO A 78 13.01 -22.50 -1.93
C PRO A 78 12.15 -21.75 -0.90
N ALA A 79 10.88 -21.56 -1.23
CA ALA A 79 9.88 -20.99 -0.35
C ALA A 79 8.54 -21.67 -0.62
N GLU A 80 7.62 -21.56 0.33
CA GLU A 80 6.25 -22.03 0.14
C GLU A 80 5.59 -21.32 -1.05
N VAL A 81 4.85 -22.09 -1.84
CA VAL A 81 4.02 -21.59 -2.93
C VAL A 81 2.57 -21.62 -2.46
N THR A 82 1.90 -20.48 -2.59
CA THR A 82 0.52 -20.20 -2.20
C THR A 82 -0.21 -19.56 -3.38
N GLY A 83 -1.52 -19.33 -3.24
CA GLY A 83 -2.30 -18.56 -4.22
C GLY A 83 -2.05 -17.05 -4.17
N GLY A 84 -1.23 -16.54 -3.24
CA GLY A 84 -1.14 -15.11 -2.94
C GLY A 84 -2.35 -14.59 -2.16
N MET A 85 -2.60 -13.29 -2.22
CA MET A 85 -3.76 -12.64 -1.61
C MET A 85 -4.93 -12.59 -2.59
N ALA A 86 -6.09 -13.05 -2.15
CA ALA A 86 -7.37 -12.79 -2.82
C ALA A 86 -8.01 -11.53 -2.24
N ILE A 87 -8.16 -10.49 -3.06
CA ILE A 87 -8.85 -9.26 -2.66
C ILE A 87 -10.33 -9.39 -3.04
N GLU A 88 -11.19 -9.51 -2.03
CA GLU A 88 -12.62 -9.71 -2.23
C GLU A 88 -13.38 -8.40 -2.41
N ARG A 89 -13.01 -7.35 -1.66
CA ARG A 89 -13.70 -6.06 -1.67
C ARG A 89 -12.74 -4.94 -1.35
N VAL A 90 -12.89 -3.81 -2.05
CA VAL A 90 -12.15 -2.57 -1.80
C VAL A 90 -13.15 -1.43 -1.77
N ALA A 91 -13.10 -0.60 -0.74
CA ALA A 91 -13.93 0.58 -0.64
C ALA A 91 -13.12 1.77 -0.14
N VAL A 92 -13.38 2.95 -0.69
CA VAL A 92 -12.73 4.21 -0.31
C VAL A 92 -13.81 5.20 0.11
N ASN A 93 -13.69 5.74 1.32
CA ASN A 93 -14.66 6.69 1.88
C ASN A 93 -16.12 6.22 1.80
N GLY A 94 -16.35 4.92 2.00
CA GLY A 94 -17.68 4.30 1.94
C GLY A 94 -18.18 3.95 0.53
N ARG A 95 -17.44 4.28 -0.53
CA ARG A 95 -17.74 3.88 -1.91
C ARG A 95 -16.95 2.64 -2.28
N GLU A 96 -17.66 1.56 -2.62
CA GLU A 96 -17.04 0.36 -3.17
C GLU A 96 -16.45 0.64 -4.56
N LEU A 97 -15.27 0.08 -4.81
CA LEU A 97 -14.54 0.21 -6.06
C LEU A 97 -14.49 -1.14 -6.77
N GLY A 98 -14.76 -1.13 -8.08
CA GLY A 98 -14.59 -2.30 -8.93
C GLY A 98 -13.11 -2.55 -9.25
N ALA A 99 -12.79 -3.82 -9.52
CA ALA A 99 -11.52 -4.16 -10.14
C ALA A 99 -11.43 -3.51 -11.54
N THR A 100 -10.29 -2.92 -11.85
CA THR A 100 -10.04 -2.22 -13.13
C THR A 100 -8.69 -2.64 -13.71
N THR A 101 -8.55 -2.52 -15.02
CA THR A 101 -7.26 -2.66 -15.74
C THR A 101 -6.66 -1.31 -16.11
N SER A 102 -7.39 -0.21 -15.87
CA SER A 102 -6.95 1.16 -16.17
C SER A 102 -6.61 1.92 -14.91
N ARG A 103 -5.50 2.67 -14.94
CA ARG A 103 -5.08 3.60 -13.89
C ARG A 103 -5.80 4.96 -13.97
N ASP A 104 -6.59 5.18 -15.01
CA ASP A 104 -7.30 6.44 -15.24
C ASP A 104 -8.80 6.36 -14.87
N THR A 105 -9.26 5.16 -14.48
CA THR A 105 -10.65 4.93 -14.07
C THR A 105 -10.68 4.60 -12.58
N PRO A 106 -11.56 5.23 -11.78
CA PRO A 106 -11.65 4.91 -10.36
C PRO A 106 -11.92 3.43 -10.14
N GLY A 107 -11.10 2.78 -9.32
CA GLY A 107 -11.03 1.34 -9.23
C GLY A 107 -9.79 0.86 -8.51
N TRP A 108 -9.61 -0.45 -8.45
CA TRP A 108 -8.38 -1.05 -7.94
C TRP A 108 -7.82 -2.11 -8.86
N ALA A 109 -6.50 -2.29 -8.83
CA ALA A 109 -5.79 -3.28 -9.63
C ALA A 109 -4.63 -3.87 -8.82
N VAL A 110 -4.34 -5.16 -9.01
CA VAL A 110 -3.17 -5.83 -8.43
C VAL A 110 -2.19 -6.17 -9.54
N ASP A 111 -0.93 -5.79 -9.35
CA ASP A 111 0.20 -6.10 -10.23
C ASP A 111 1.34 -6.67 -9.36
N GLY A 112 1.47 -7.99 -9.37
CA GLY A 112 2.41 -8.69 -8.50
C GLY A 112 2.15 -8.39 -7.02
N THR A 113 3.11 -7.77 -6.35
CA THR A 113 3.06 -7.40 -4.93
C THR A 113 2.52 -6.00 -4.67
N LEU A 114 2.09 -5.29 -5.71
CA LEU A 114 1.56 -3.93 -5.59
C LEU A 114 0.07 -3.91 -5.92
N MET A 115 -0.70 -3.27 -5.06
CA MET A 115 -2.10 -2.95 -5.31
C MET A 115 -2.24 -1.45 -5.48
N TYR A 116 -2.91 -1.04 -6.55
CA TYR A 116 -3.20 0.35 -6.88
C TYR A 116 -4.67 0.63 -6.61
N VAL A 117 -4.94 1.76 -5.98
CA VAL A 117 -6.29 2.27 -5.72
C VAL A 117 -6.36 3.68 -6.29
N VAL A 118 -7.27 3.88 -7.27
CA VAL A 118 -7.49 5.12 -8.01
C VAL A 118 -8.91 5.63 -7.75
#